data_AF-A0A5C8LZC5-F1
#
_entry.id   AF-A0A5C8LZC5-F1
#
_cell.length_a   1.000
_cell.length_b   1.000
_cell.length_c   1.000
_cell.angle_alpha   90.00
_cell.angle_beta   90.00
_cell.angle_gamma   90.00
#
_symmetry.space_group_name_H-M   'P 1'
#
loop_
_entity.id
_entity.type
_entity.pdbx_description
1 polymer ?
#
loop_
_entity_poly.entity_id
_entity_poly.type
_entity_poly.pdbx_seq_one_letter_code
_entity_poly.pdbx_strand_id
1 'polypeptide(L)'
;MKGIIVFPTEDYLDQGILLDKSFWCHVPINVLRKDETSSYIADFLHMHKNMTVVFSLSAEMSNLTHEAFQQDATLNQDVQFVSFDDPQIPNTPYIMQNEQQMARSAIDLLLQQFNGEYNPQRVEVPVKLKSYDL
;
A
#
# COMPACT_ATOMS: atom_id res chain seq x y z
N MET A 1 2.99 5.70 9.00
CA MET A 1 4.08 5.64 7.99
C MET A 1 3.39 5.39 6.66
N LYS A 2 3.53 6.29 5.67
CA LYS A 2 3.06 6.05 4.30
C LYS A 2 4.29 5.79 3.44
N GLY A 3 4.21 4.83 2.54
CA GLY A 3 5.34 4.47 1.69
C GLY A 3 4.97 3.45 0.64
N ILE A 4 5.92 3.23 -0.27
CA ILE A 4 5.88 2.15 -1.24
C ILE A 4 7.04 1.20 -0.98
N ILE A 5 6.81 -0.07 -1.22
CA ILE A 5 7.83 -1.11 -1.23
C ILE A 5 7.96 -1.56 -2.68
N VAL A 6 9.18 -1.64 -3.16
CA VAL A 6 9.46 -2.05 -4.53
C VAL A 6 10.13 -3.42 -4.58
N PHE A 7 9.87 -4.19 -5.63
CA PHE A 7 10.47 -5.52 -5.77
C PHE A 7 11.14 -5.67 -7.15
N PRO A 8 12.35 -6.28 -7.19
CA PRO A 8 13.08 -6.48 -8.44
C PRO A 8 12.53 -7.65 -9.28
N THR A 9 11.77 -8.59 -8.69
CA THR A 9 11.13 -9.73 -9.40
C THR A 9 9.82 -10.16 -8.71
N GLU A 10 8.90 -10.77 -9.47
CA GLU A 10 7.59 -11.25 -8.97
C GLU A 10 7.69 -12.42 -7.97
N ASP A 11 8.77 -13.22 -8.03
CA ASP A 11 9.00 -14.42 -7.20
C ASP A 11 9.26 -14.14 -5.70
N TYR A 12 9.21 -12.87 -5.26
CA TYR A 12 9.60 -12.46 -3.90
C TYR A 12 8.59 -12.87 -2.80
N LEU A 13 7.42 -13.38 -3.14
CA LEU A 13 6.36 -13.62 -2.15
C LEU A 13 6.47 -14.98 -1.42
N ASP A 14 7.24 -15.95 -1.93
CA ASP A 14 7.14 -17.35 -1.48
C ASP A 14 8.35 -17.95 -0.74
N GLN A 15 9.42 -17.20 -0.42
CA GLN A 15 10.68 -17.81 0.05
C GLN A 15 11.37 -17.19 1.29
N GLY A 16 10.64 -16.86 2.37
CA GLY A 16 11.28 -16.51 3.65
C GLY A 16 12.25 -15.32 3.55
N ILE A 17 11.87 -14.32 2.76
CA ILE A 17 12.78 -13.32 2.24
C ILE A 17 13.16 -12.27 3.30
N LEU A 18 14.46 -12.04 3.45
CA LEU A 18 15.00 -10.83 4.05
C LEU A 18 14.71 -9.65 3.12
N LEU A 19 13.67 -8.88 3.44
CA LEU A 19 13.35 -7.64 2.71
C LEU A 19 14.49 -6.64 2.88
N ASP A 20 15.20 -6.35 1.79
CA ASP A 20 16.16 -5.26 1.77
C ASP A 20 15.39 -3.93 1.88
N LYS A 21 15.65 -3.20 2.96
CA LYS A 21 15.02 -1.90 3.23
C LYS A 21 15.44 -0.82 2.25
N SER A 22 16.47 -1.04 1.44
CA SER A 22 16.81 -0.14 0.34
C SER A 22 15.63 0.02 -0.64
N PHE A 23 14.77 -1.00 -0.75
CA PHE A 23 13.56 -0.97 -1.57
C PHE A 23 12.34 -0.32 -0.89
N TRP A 24 12.52 0.33 0.26
CA TRP A 24 11.43 0.96 1.00
C TRP A 24 11.50 2.47 0.81
N CYS A 25 10.57 3.01 0.03
CA CYS A 25 10.40 4.45 -0.09
C CYS A 25 9.54 4.95 1.07
N HIS A 26 10.20 5.52 2.08
CA HIS A 26 9.53 6.20 3.18
C HIS A 26 9.35 7.67 2.84
N VAL A 27 8.15 8.06 2.41
CA VAL A 27 7.89 9.48 2.12
C VAL A 27 7.72 10.26 3.42
N PRO A 28 8.58 11.26 3.70
CA PRO A 28 8.46 12.07 4.89
C PRO A 28 7.14 12.86 4.94
N ILE A 29 6.58 13.05 6.13
CA ILE A 29 5.28 13.76 6.30
C ILE A 29 5.30 15.20 5.79
N ASN A 30 6.45 15.86 5.84
CA ASN A 30 6.66 17.21 5.31
C ASN A 30 6.76 17.25 3.77
N VAL A 31 7.01 16.11 3.13
CA VAL A 31 7.01 15.97 1.67
C VAL A 31 5.58 15.65 1.20
N LEU A 32 4.90 14.69 1.84
CA LEU A 32 3.53 14.22 1.52
C LEU A 32 2.45 15.31 1.35
N ARG A 33 2.68 16.51 1.86
CA ARG A 33 1.71 17.63 1.86
C ARG A 33 2.10 18.75 0.90
N LYS A 34 3.09 18.51 0.05
CA LYS A 34 3.60 19.45 -0.94
C LYS A 34 3.48 18.87 -2.34
N ASP A 35 3.51 19.76 -3.32
CA ASP A 35 3.58 19.44 -4.75
C ASP A 35 4.88 18.69 -5.15
N GLU A 36 5.81 18.50 -4.21
CA GLU A 36 7.10 17.80 -4.38
C GLU A 36 7.00 16.28 -4.14
N THR A 37 5.81 15.75 -3.80
CA THR A 37 5.68 14.33 -3.44
C THR A 37 5.93 13.41 -4.63
N SER A 38 5.38 13.75 -5.80
CA SER A 38 5.52 12.94 -7.01
C SER A 38 6.98 12.90 -7.49
N SER A 39 7.71 14.03 -7.41
CA SER A 39 9.13 14.07 -7.77
C SER A 39 10.00 13.27 -6.80
N TYR A 40 9.71 13.33 -5.49
CA TYR A 40 10.40 12.50 -4.50
C TYR A 40 10.25 11.00 -4.79
N ILE A 41 9.04 10.57 -5.17
CA ILE A 41 8.78 9.19 -5.55
C ILE A 41 9.50 8.84 -6.86
N ALA A 42 9.46 9.70 -7.88
CA ALA A 42 10.16 9.49 -9.14
C ALA A 42 11.68 9.33 -8.94
N ASP A 43 12.30 10.18 -8.13
CA ASP A 43 13.72 10.09 -7.79
C ASP A 43 14.07 8.74 -7.15
N PHE A 44 13.21 8.25 -6.24
CA PHE A 44 13.36 6.92 -5.67
C PHE A 44 13.27 5.83 -6.74
N LEU A 45 12.26 5.88 -7.60
CA LEU A 45 12.05 4.88 -8.65
C LEU A 45 13.23 4.85 -9.65
N HIS A 46 13.85 5.99 -9.95
CA HIS A 46 15.05 6.08 -10.79
C HIS A 46 16.28 5.40 -10.18
N MET A 47 16.37 5.33 -8.85
CA MET A 47 17.43 4.57 -8.17
C MET A 47 17.22 3.05 -8.26
N HIS A 48 15.99 2.61 -8.58
CA HIS A 48 15.58 1.20 -8.61
C HIS A 48 15.04 0.77 -9.98
N LYS A 49 15.79 1.06 -11.05
CA LYS A 49 15.37 0.81 -12.46
C LYS A 49 15.02 -0.64 -12.80
N ASN A 50 15.53 -1.60 -12.03
CA ASN A 50 15.28 -3.03 -12.24
C ASN A 50 14.02 -3.52 -11.51
N MET A 51 13.25 -2.63 -10.89
CA MET A 51 11.98 -2.97 -10.27
C MET A 51 10.96 -3.45 -11.32
N THR A 52 10.21 -4.48 -10.97
CA THR A 52 9.08 -5.00 -11.76
C THR A 52 7.74 -4.83 -11.05
N VAL A 53 7.74 -4.65 -9.72
CA VAL A 53 6.50 -4.50 -8.92
C VAL A 53 6.62 -3.36 -7.91
N VAL A 54 5.57 -2.54 -7.81
CA VAL A 54 5.35 -1.56 -6.74
C VAL A 54 4.20 -2.04 -5.85
N PHE A 55 4.48 -2.21 -4.56
CA PHE A 55 3.47 -2.41 -3.53
C PHE A 55 3.27 -1.14 -2.70
N SER A 56 2.12 -0.49 -2.85
CA SER A 56 1.78 0.72 -2.10
C SER A 56 1.05 0.38 -0.80
N LEU A 57 1.49 0.96 0.32
CA LEU A 57 0.90 0.67 1.65
C LEU A 57 -0.41 1.41 1.93
N SER A 58 -0.91 2.19 0.97
CA SER A 58 -2.23 2.83 1.00
C SER A 58 -2.66 3.25 -0.41
N ALA A 59 -3.97 3.45 -0.59
CA ALA A 59 -4.56 4.01 -1.80
C ALA A 59 -3.95 5.37 -2.19
N GLU A 60 -3.68 6.24 -1.21
CA GLU A 60 -3.04 7.53 -1.45
C GLU A 60 -1.62 7.40 -2.01
N MET A 61 -0.82 6.47 -1.47
CA MET A 61 0.51 6.22 -2.00
C MET A 61 0.46 5.60 -3.39
N SER A 62 -0.53 4.75 -3.65
CA SER A 62 -0.75 4.19 -4.99
C SER A 62 -1.05 5.29 -6.01
N ASN A 63 -1.90 6.25 -5.65
CA ASN A 63 -2.23 7.39 -6.52
C ASN A 63 -1.03 8.29 -6.78
N LEU A 64 -0.30 8.68 -5.73
CA LEU A 64 0.91 9.51 -5.86
C LEU A 64 2.00 8.81 -6.70
N THR A 65 2.13 7.49 -6.55
CA THR A 65 3.11 6.73 -7.33
C THR A 65 2.66 6.63 -8.79
N HIS A 66 1.40 6.33 -9.04
CA HIS A 66 0.85 6.33 -10.39
C HIS A 66 1.00 7.71 -11.07
N GLU A 67 0.76 8.80 -10.33
CA GLU A 67 1.01 10.16 -10.81
C GLU A 67 2.47 10.38 -11.21
N ALA A 68 3.45 9.91 -10.43
CA ALA A 68 4.86 9.98 -10.77
C ALA A 68 5.17 9.26 -12.10
N PHE A 69 4.59 8.08 -12.35
CA PHE A 69 4.73 7.37 -13.63
C PHE A 69 4.07 8.11 -14.81
N GLN A 70 2.93 8.76 -14.59
CA GLN A 70 2.26 9.56 -15.63
C GLN A 70 3.05 10.83 -15.98
N GLN A 71 3.74 11.42 -15.00
CA GLN A 71 4.50 12.67 -15.18
C GLN A 71 5.92 12.43 -15.72
N ASP A 72 6.49 11.24 -15.49
CA ASP A 72 7.84 10.89 -15.92
C ASP A 72 7.85 9.64 -16.82
N ALA A 73 7.80 9.89 -18.13
CA ALA A 73 7.84 8.85 -19.16
C ALA A 73 9.18 8.09 -19.23
N THR A 74 10.21 8.52 -18.51
CA THR A 74 11.52 7.84 -18.50
C THR A 74 11.59 6.70 -17.48
N LEU A 75 10.59 6.59 -16.59
CA LEU A 75 10.41 5.45 -15.69
C LEU A 75 10.00 4.18 -16.45
N ASN A 76 10.30 3.02 -15.88
CA ASN A 76 9.92 1.72 -16.44
C ASN A 76 8.38 1.55 -16.43
N GLN A 77 7.75 1.69 -17.59
CA GLN A 77 6.28 1.63 -17.69
C GLN A 77 5.71 0.19 -17.59
N ASP A 78 6.57 -0.83 -17.64
CA ASP A 78 6.17 -2.24 -17.55
C ASP A 78 6.05 -2.74 -16.09
N VAL A 79 6.02 -1.81 -15.13
CA VAL A 79 5.92 -2.11 -13.70
C VAL A 79 4.48 -2.45 -13.33
N GLN A 80 4.32 -3.52 -12.55
CA GLN A 80 3.05 -3.89 -11.96
C GLN A 80 2.78 -3.12 -10.67
N PHE A 81 1.54 -2.68 -10.47
CA PHE A 81 1.11 -2.00 -9.26
C PHE A 81 0.22 -2.90 -8.43
N VAL A 82 0.44 -2.90 -7.12
CA VAL A 82 -0.48 -3.49 -6.14
C VAL A 82 -0.65 -2.50 -5.00
N SER A 83 -1.88 -2.32 -4.54
CA SER A 83 -2.20 -1.38 -3.46
C SER A 83 -2.73 -2.10 -2.21
N PHE A 84 -2.48 -1.51 -1.06
CA PHE A 84 -3.33 -1.70 0.10
C PHE A 84 -4.46 -0.66 0.03
N ASP A 85 -5.71 -1.08 0.25
CA ASP A 85 -6.93 -0.31 -0.04
C ASP A 85 -7.16 -0.04 -1.53
N ASP A 86 -8.42 0.23 -1.90
CA ASP A 86 -8.82 0.52 -3.28
C ASP A 86 -8.24 1.87 -3.74
N PRO A 87 -7.31 1.90 -4.71
CA PRO A 87 -6.71 3.13 -5.17
C PRO A 87 -7.60 3.89 -6.17
N GLN A 88 -8.72 3.31 -6.62
CA GLN A 88 -9.57 3.81 -7.71
C GLN A 88 -8.83 3.97 -9.05
N ILE A 89 -7.68 3.31 -9.19
CA ILE A 89 -6.92 3.22 -10.44
C ILE A 89 -7.44 1.99 -11.21
N PRO A 90 -7.82 2.14 -12.50
CA PRO A 90 -8.31 1.02 -13.30
C PRO A 90 -7.33 -0.16 -13.33
N ASN A 91 -7.85 -1.38 -13.17
CA ASN A 91 -7.10 -2.63 -13.27
C ASN A 91 -5.91 -2.77 -12.30
N THR A 92 -5.83 -1.99 -11.22
CA THR A 92 -4.79 -2.14 -10.18
C THR A 92 -5.26 -3.07 -9.07
N PRO A 93 -4.67 -4.27 -8.90
CA PRO A 93 -4.99 -5.16 -7.78
C PRO A 93 -4.82 -4.50 -6.43
N TYR A 94 -5.68 -4.86 -5.47
CA TYR A 94 -5.53 -4.36 -4.11
C TYR A 94 -6.00 -5.33 -3.02
N ILE A 95 -5.43 -5.14 -1.83
CA ILE A 95 -5.89 -5.80 -0.60
C ILE A 95 -7.13 -5.09 -0.10
N MET A 96 -8.29 -5.72 -0.29
CA MET A 96 -9.59 -5.23 0.15
C MET A 96 -9.83 -5.61 1.61
N GLN A 97 -9.87 -4.60 2.47
CA GLN A 97 -10.22 -4.75 3.87
C GLN A 97 -11.74 -4.81 4.06
N ASN A 98 -12.21 -5.63 5.01
CA ASN A 98 -13.61 -5.61 5.42
C ASN A 98 -13.82 -4.55 6.52
N GLU A 99 -13.78 -3.29 6.12
CA GLU A 99 -13.94 -2.13 7.02
C GLU A 99 -15.24 -2.16 7.81
N GLN A 100 -16.32 -2.64 7.19
CA GLN A 100 -17.60 -2.77 7.87
C GLN A 100 -17.53 -3.76 9.04
N GLN A 101 -16.90 -4.92 8.87
CA GLN A 101 -16.73 -5.89 9.94
C GLN A 101 -15.75 -5.37 11.02
N MET A 102 -14.68 -4.69 10.62
CA MET A 102 -13.76 -4.05 11.57
C MET A 102 -14.48 -3.03 12.45
N ALA A 103 -15.27 -2.14 11.83
CA ALA A 103 -16.06 -1.13 12.53
C ALA A 103 -17.10 -1.75 13.47
N ARG A 104 -17.84 -2.76 13.01
CA ARG A 104 -18.81 -3.49 13.86
C ARG A 104 -18.13 -4.10 15.08
N SER A 105 -17.03 -4.81 14.88
CA SER A 105 -16.28 -5.45 15.97
C SER A 105 -15.77 -4.43 17.00
N ALA A 106 -15.30 -3.27 16.54
CA ALA A 106 -14.86 -2.19 17.43
C ALA A 106 -16.02 -1.59 18.25
N ILE A 107 -17.19 -1.38 17.63
CA ILE A 107 -18.38 -0.85 18.30
C ILE A 107 -18.92 -1.86 19.32
N ASP A 108 -18.97 -3.14 18.98
CA ASP A 108 -19.44 -4.19 19.90
C ASP A 108 -18.59 -4.24 21.17
N LEU A 109 -17.25 -4.17 21.03
CA LEU A 109 -16.31 -4.10 22.16
C LEU A 109 -16.46 -2.82 22.98
N LEU A 110 -16.75 -1.68 22.33
CA LEU A 110 -16.99 -0.42 23.02
C LEU A 110 -18.29 -0.46 23.83
N LEU A 111 -19.35 -1.05 23.28
CA LEU A 111 -20.64 -1.19 23.97
C LEU A 111 -20.54 -2.09 25.20
N GLN A 112 -19.77 -3.19 25.13
CA GLN A 112 -19.46 -4.02 26.29
C GLN A 112 -18.81 -3.20 27.41
N GLN A 113 -17.82 -2.37 27.07
CA GLN A 113 -17.15 -1.51 28.03
C GLN A 113 -18.10 -0.48 28.66
N PHE A 114 -19.01 0.11 27.87
CA PHE A 114 -20.04 1.00 28.41
C PHE A 114 -20.97 0.32 29.41
N ASN A 115 -21.22 -0.98 29.24
CA ASN A 115 -22.05 -1.78 30.14
C ASN A 115 -21.27 -2.36 31.34
N GLY A 116 -20.02 -1.94 31.54
CA GLY A 116 -19.18 -2.37 32.67
C GLY A 116 -18.39 -3.66 32.43
N GLU A 117 -18.44 -4.21 31.21
CA GLU A 117 -17.67 -5.41 30.83
C GLU A 117 -16.35 -5.00 30.16
N TYR A 118 -15.24 -5.08 30.88
CA TYR A 118 -13.91 -4.83 30.34
C TYR A 118 -13.18 -6.14 30.03
N ASN A 119 -13.36 -6.64 28.80
CA ASN A 119 -12.68 -7.83 28.29
C ASN A 119 -12.01 -7.52 26.95
N PRO A 120 -10.75 -7.04 26.93
CA PRO A 120 -10.07 -6.69 25.69
C PRO A 120 -9.91 -7.93 24.79
N GLN A 121 -10.34 -7.81 23.53
CA GLN A 121 -10.26 -8.89 22.56
C GLN A 121 -9.40 -8.52 21.37
N ARG A 122 -8.66 -9.51 20.86
CA ARG A 122 -8.02 -9.43 19.55
C ARG A 122 -8.96 -10.05 18.52
N VAL A 123 -9.52 -9.22 17.65
CA VAL A 123 -10.37 -9.67 16.55
C VAL A 123 -9.55 -9.60 15.26
N GLU A 124 -9.36 -10.74 14.61
CA GLU A 124 -8.75 -10.81 13.29
C GLU A 124 -9.85 -10.81 12.22
N VAL A 125 -9.87 -9.76 11.39
CA VAL A 125 -10.81 -9.66 10.27
C VAL A 125 -10.07 -10.04 8.99
N PRO A 126 -10.50 -11.10 8.29
CA PRO A 126 -9.81 -11.54 7.08
C PRO A 126 -9.95 -10.52 5.95
N VAL A 127 -8.85 -10.31 5.23
CA VAL A 127 -8.80 -9.49 4.01
C VAL A 127 -8.98 -10.36 2.76
N LYS A 128 -9.23 -9.73 1.62
CA LYS A 128 -9.27 -10.40 0.32
C LYS A 128 -8.39 -9.66 -0.68
N LEU A 129 -7.64 -10.38 -1.50
CA LEU A 129 -7.04 -9.78 -2.70
C LEU A 129 -8.13 -9.62 -3.75
N LYS A 130 -8.35 -8.40 -4.22
CA LYS A 130 -9.14 -8.13 -5.42
C LYS A 130 -8.16 -7.98 -6.58
N SER A 131 -8.07 -9.02 -7.40
CA SER A 131 -7.31 -9.02 -8.66
C SER A 131 -8.22 -8.70 -9.84
N TYR A 132 -7.60 -8.30 -10.93
CA TYR A 132 -8.23 -8.23 -12.25
C TYR A 132 -7.52 -9.27 -13.11
N ASP A 133 -8.27 -10.11 -13.81
CA ASP A 133 -7.66 -11.05 -14.75
C ASP A 133 -7.00 -10.24 -15.88
N LEU A 134 -5.72 -10.50 -16.15
CA LEU A 134 -4.96 -9.94 -17.28
C LEU A 134 -5.39 -10.61 -18.59
#